data_AF-A0A367XVB8-F1
#
_entry.id   AF-A0A367XVB8-F1
#
_cell.length_a   1.000
_cell.length_b   1.000
_cell.length_c   1.000
_cell.angle_alpha   90.00
_cell.angle_beta   90.00
_cell.angle_gamma   90.00
#
_symmetry.space_group_name_H-M   'P 1'
#
loop_
_entity.id
_entity.type
_entity.pdbx_description
1 polymer ?
#
loop_
_entity_poly.entity_id
_entity_poly.type
_entity_poly.pdbx_seq_one_letter_code
_entity_poly.pdbx_strand_id
1 'polypeptide(L)'
;MNPTILLPRLPLDQAESIRQDLLQKARGSEAFTLAALDNALQDPHSFAVTGGTRVSRKELLDFRARCLLVADSARTSELGFGAAFDLGVGEEIASTFTGARGELGSSQVWDFLTLILLPDLAVARVTRGRDTDINQGSTRRRLTGGDRRHVFSKLWLRWVVFERELVMSRQLTEDDYVAMLERRLTLEQPQLARLAAQQIIQSGYSRGTRRDYARQLMRGLVQISGIVHLGDDDVDTARAAVEHLHRTITDS
;
A
#
# COMPACT_ATOMS: atom_id res chain seq x y z
N MET A 1 -8.19 -27.72 -3.92
CA MET A 1 -7.72 -26.35 -4.22
C MET A 1 -8.85 -25.41 -3.84
N ASN A 2 -8.60 -24.40 -3.01
CA ASN A 2 -9.61 -23.37 -2.77
C ASN A 2 -9.84 -22.62 -4.09
N PRO A 3 -11.10 -22.30 -4.44
CA PRO A 3 -11.38 -21.58 -5.68
C PRO A 3 -10.71 -20.19 -5.63
N THR A 4 -10.02 -19.83 -6.72
CA THR A 4 -9.40 -18.51 -6.88
C THR A 4 -10.50 -17.44 -6.84
N ILE A 5 -10.36 -16.45 -5.94
CA ILE A 5 -11.30 -15.32 -5.84
C ILE A 5 -10.94 -14.29 -6.92
N LEU A 6 -11.94 -13.83 -7.67
CA LEU A 6 -11.80 -12.77 -8.66
C LEU A 6 -12.29 -11.44 -8.08
N LEU A 7 -11.43 -10.43 -8.13
CA LEU A 7 -11.77 -9.07 -7.73
C LEU A 7 -12.25 -8.25 -8.93
N PRO A 8 -13.13 -7.26 -8.71
CA PRO A 8 -13.58 -6.39 -9.78
C PRO A 8 -12.45 -5.48 -10.25
N ARG A 9 -12.53 -5.10 -11.52
CA ARG A 9 -11.55 -4.31 -12.26
C ARG A 9 -12.25 -3.10 -12.85
N LEU A 10 -11.56 -1.97 -12.83
CA LEU A 10 -12.01 -0.77 -13.50
C LEU A 10 -11.15 -0.53 -14.76
N PRO A 11 -11.75 -0.51 -15.96
CA PRO A 11 -11.05 -0.17 -17.19
C PRO A 11 -10.35 1.19 -17.11
N LEU A 12 -9.21 1.32 -17.79
CA LEU A 12 -8.32 2.49 -17.65
C LEU A 12 -8.99 3.81 -18.06
N ASP A 13 -9.79 3.79 -19.11
CA ASP A 13 -10.56 4.93 -19.62
C ASP A 13 -11.61 5.39 -18.60
N GLN A 14 -12.36 4.46 -18.02
CA GLN A 14 -13.31 4.75 -16.94
C GLN A 14 -12.60 5.27 -15.69
N ALA A 15 -11.50 4.61 -15.29
CA ALA A 15 -10.70 5.01 -14.13
C ALA A 15 -10.14 6.43 -14.29
N GLU A 16 -9.68 6.79 -15.49
CA GLU A 16 -9.17 8.12 -15.77
C GLU A 16 -10.25 9.20 -15.60
N SER A 17 -11.42 8.99 -16.19
CA SER A 17 -12.55 9.92 -16.07
C SER A 17 -12.99 10.09 -14.62
N ILE A 18 -13.21 9.00 -13.89
CA ILE A 18 -13.65 9.03 -12.49
C ILE A 18 -12.61 9.70 -11.59
N ARG A 19 -11.31 9.44 -11.82
CA ARG A 19 -10.23 10.05 -11.05
C ARG A 19 -10.15 11.57 -11.29
N GLN A 20 -10.33 12.02 -12.53
CA GLN A 20 -10.38 13.45 -12.84
C GLN A 20 -11.56 14.12 -12.13
N ASP A 21 -12.74 13.51 -12.20
CA ASP A 21 -13.94 13.96 -11.48
C ASP A 21 -13.72 14.05 -9.97
N LEU A 22 -13.12 13.01 -9.38
CA LEU A 22 -12.85 12.94 -7.95
C LEU A 22 -11.87 14.04 -7.50
N LEU A 23 -10.84 14.32 -8.31
CA LEU A 23 -9.87 15.39 -8.05
C LEU A 23 -10.51 16.79 -8.13
N GLN A 24 -11.49 16.98 -9.02
CA GLN A 24 -12.23 18.25 -9.15
C GLN A 24 -13.27 18.43 -8.05
N LYS A 25 -13.99 17.36 -7.69
CA LYS A 25 -15.10 17.35 -6.73
C LYS A 25 -14.69 17.15 -5.27
N ALA A 26 -13.40 17.08 -4.96
CA ALA A 26 -12.83 16.76 -3.64
C ALA A 26 -13.23 17.70 -2.48
N ARG A 27 -14.17 18.62 -2.68
CA ARG A 27 -14.78 19.47 -1.66
C ARG A 27 -16.31 19.27 -1.66
N GLY A 28 -16.79 18.30 -0.88
CA GLY A 28 -18.18 18.30 -0.37
C GLY A 28 -19.22 17.37 -1.04
N SER A 29 -18.90 16.64 -2.11
CA SER A 29 -19.82 15.63 -2.68
C SER A 29 -19.64 14.25 -2.03
N GLU A 30 -20.71 13.45 -1.97
CA GLU A 30 -20.60 12.01 -1.69
C GLU A 30 -19.71 11.35 -2.75
N ALA A 31 -18.55 10.86 -2.31
CA ALA A 31 -17.57 10.25 -3.21
C ALA A 31 -17.95 8.80 -3.57
N PHE A 32 -18.62 8.08 -2.67
CA PHE A 32 -19.11 6.72 -2.88
C PHE A 32 -20.62 6.72 -3.12
N THR A 33 -21.08 5.95 -4.11
CA THR A 33 -22.51 5.70 -4.33
C THR A 33 -22.77 4.22 -4.65
N LEU A 34 -23.93 3.71 -4.23
CA LEU A 34 -24.34 2.34 -4.57
C LEU A 34 -24.52 2.16 -6.08
N ALA A 35 -25.03 3.18 -6.77
CA ALA A 35 -25.21 3.16 -8.22
C ALA A 35 -23.86 3.01 -8.96
N ALA A 36 -22.81 3.71 -8.53
CA ALA A 36 -21.48 3.56 -9.13
C ALA A 36 -20.92 2.15 -8.93
N LEU A 37 -21.11 1.57 -7.75
CA LEU A 37 -20.72 0.18 -7.48
C LEU A 37 -21.49 -0.81 -8.36
N ASP A 38 -22.82 -0.66 -8.43
CA ASP A 38 -23.69 -1.56 -9.19
C ASP A 38 -23.37 -1.52 -10.69
N ASN A 39 -23.19 -0.33 -11.26
CA ASN A 39 -22.79 -0.15 -12.65
C ASN A 39 -21.42 -0.81 -12.93
N ALA A 40 -20.44 -0.60 -12.06
CA ALA A 40 -19.10 -1.16 -12.23
C ALA A 40 -19.07 -2.69 -12.10
N LEU A 41 -19.97 -3.30 -11.33
CA LEU A 41 -20.09 -4.76 -11.22
C LEU A 41 -20.86 -5.40 -12.38
N GLN A 42 -21.71 -4.64 -13.06
CA GLN A 42 -22.45 -5.08 -14.24
C GLN A 42 -21.62 -4.98 -15.54
N ASP A 43 -20.53 -4.23 -15.53
CA ASP A 43 -19.63 -4.11 -16.69
C ASP A 43 -19.09 -5.50 -17.10
N PRO A 44 -19.19 -5.89 -18.39
CA PRO A 44 -18.69 -7.18 -18.88
C PRO A 44 -17.20 -7.41 -18.63
N HIS A 45 -16.41 -6.34 -18.50
CA HIS A 45 -14.97 -6.35 -18.26
C HIS A 45 -14.60 -6.21 -16.77
N SER A 46 -15.60 -6.16 -15.88
CA SER A 46 -15.40 -6.02 -14.43
C SER A 46 -14.60 -7.17 -13.84
N PHE A 47 -14.69 -8.38 -14.38
CA PHE A 47 -13.95 -9.54 -13.86
C PHE A 47 -13.08 -10.17 -14.94
N ALA A 48 -11.95 -10.73 -14.52
CA ALA A 48 -11.11 -11.52 -15.42
C ALA A 48 -11.90 -12.71 -15.98
N VAL A 49 -11.71 -13.03 -17.27
CA VAL A 49 -12.29 -14.21 -17.93
C VAL A 49 -11.48 -15.46 -17.58
N THR A 50 -11.38 -15.75 -16.29
CA THR A 50 -10.68 -16.91 -15.74
C THR A 50 -11.66 -17.68 -14.85
N GLY A 51 -11.53 -19.01 -14.76
CA GLY A 51 -12.50 -19.89 -14.08
C GLY A 51 -12.52 -19.82 -12.54
N GLY A 52 -12.60 -18.60 -11.97
CA GLY A 52 -12.63 -18.35 -10.53
C GLY A 52 -14.00 -17.86 -10.00
N THR A 53 -14.11 -17.75 -8.68
CA THR A 53 -15.32 -17.26 -8.01
C THR A 53 -15.27 -15.74 -7.88
N ARG A 54 -16.25 -15.05 -8.46
CA ARG A 54 -16.37 -13.60 -8.33
C ARG A 54 -16.71 -13.22 -6.89
N VAL A 55 -16.00 -12.24 -6.33
CA VAL A 55 -16.42 -11.64 -5.06
C VAL A 55 -17.81 -11.03 -5.24
N SER A 56 -18.69 -11.30 -4.28
CA SER A 56 -20.06 -10.81 -4.31
C SER A 56 -20.13 -9.34 -3.93
N ARG A 57 -21.19 -8.67 -4.38
CA ARG A 57 -21.54 -7.31 -3.96
C ARG A 57 -21.61 -7.18 -2.43
N LYS A 58 -22.18 -8.19 -1.76
CA LYS A 58 -22.31 -8.20 -0.30
C LYS A 58 -20.93 -8.19 0.37
N GLU A 59 -20.02 -9.05 -0.06
CA GLU A 59 -18.66 -9.12 0.49
C GLU A 59 -17.89 -7.79 0.32
N LEU A 60 -18.07 -7.11 -0.83
CA LEU A 60 -17.48 -5.79 -1.07
C LEU A 60 -18.04 -4.72 -0.13
N LEU A 61 -19.35 -4.71 0.09
CA LEU A 61 -20.00 -3.77 1.01
C LEU A 61 -19.64 -4.05 2.48
N ASP A 62 -19.57 -5.33 2.86
CA ASP A 62 -19.13 -5.74 4.20
C ASP A 62 -17.67 -5.32 4.45
N PHE A 63 -16.80 -5.49 3.45
CA PHE A 63 -15.43 -4.99 3.49
C PHE A 63 -15.38 -3.46 3.62
N ARG A 64 -16.16 -2.74 2.80
CA ARG A 64 -16.27 -1.27 2.90
C ARG A 64 -16.70 -0.84 4.30
N ALA A 65 -17.72 -1.48 4.88
CA ALA A 65 -18.21 -1.16 6.21
C ALA A 65 -17.12 -1.31 7.28
N ARG A 66 -16.31 -2.38 7.22
CA ARG A 66 -15.16 -2.55 8.13
C ARG A 66 -14.11 -1.45 7.96
N CYS A 67 -13.76 -1.09 6.72
CA CYS A 67 -12.82 0.01 6.47
C CYS A 67 -13.34 1.37 6.98
N LEU A 68 -14.65 1.63 6.89
CA LEU A 68 -15.27 2.83 7.44
C LEU A 68 -15.16 2.89 8.97
N LEU A 69 -15.44 1.77 9.65
CA LEU A 69 -15.30 1.65 11.11
C LEU A 69 -13.86 1.89 11.57
N VAL A 70 -12.89 1.33 10.85
CA VAL A 70 -11.46 1.58 11.08
C VAL A 70 -11.13 3.05 10.90
N ALA A 71 -11.59 3.66 9.79
CA ALA A 71 -11.29 5.05 9.49
C ALA A 71 -11.91 6.01 10.52
N ASP A 72 -13.09 5.69 11.06
CA ASP A 72 -13.72 6.45 12.13
C ASP A 72 -12.94 6.35 13.44
N SER A 73 -12.59 5.13 13.85
CA SER A 73 -11.75 4.87 15.03
C SER A 73 -10.38 5.56 14.93
N ALA A 74 -9.82 5.66 13.72
CA ALA A 74 -8.57 6.36 13.47
C ALA A 74 -8.67 7.87 13.73
N ARG A 75 -9.86 8.49 13.64
CA ARG A 75 -10.03 9.95 13.84
C ARG A 75 -9.76 10.37 15.28
N THR A 76 -10.01 9.48 16.23
CA THR A 76 -9.83 9.72 17.67
C THR A 76 -8.61 9.00 18.24
N SER A 77 -7.77 8.41 17.39
CA SER A 77 -6.59 7.66 17.84
C SER A 77 -5.46 8.58 18.30
N GLU A 78 -4.84 8.24 19.42
CA GLU A 78 -3.64 8.90 19.94
C GLU A 78 -2.42 8.79 19.02
N LEU A 79 -2.40 7.80 18.12
CA LEU A 79 -1.35 7.64 17.09
C LEU A 79 -1.42 8.72 15.99
N GLY A 80 -2.52 9.48 15.96
CA GLY A 80 -2.89 10.34 14.85
C GLY A 80 -3.56 9.59 13.72
N PHE A 81 -4.43 10.30 12.99
CA PHE A 81 -5.28 9.74 11.95
C PHE A 81 -4.51 8.93 10.90
N GLY A 82 -3.43 9.48 10.35
CA GLY A 82 -2.68 8.82 9.27
C GLY A 82 -2.09 7.46 9.67
N ALA A 83 -1.47 7.38 10.84
CA ALA A 83 -0.84 6.14 11.31
C ALA A 83 -1.89 5.08 11.68
N ALA A 84 -2.94 5.46 12.41
CA ALA A 84 -4.01 4.55 12.79
C ALA A 84 -4.80 4.05 11.57
N PHE A 85 -5.10 4.94 10.62
CA PHE A 85 -5.75 4.60 9.36
C PHE A 85 -4.90 3.61 8.55
N ASP A 86 -3.61 3.91 8.37
CA ASP A 86 -2.71 3.09 7.57
C ASP A 86 -2.58 1.66 8.12
N LEU A 87 -2.51 1.54 9.45
CA LEU A 87 -2.46 0.24 10.12
C LEU A 87 -3.76 -0.53 9.90
N GLY A 88 -4.90 0.02 10.32
CA GLY A 88 -6.15 -0.73 10.30
C GLY A 88 -6.67 -1.01 8.89
N VAL A 89 -6.62 -0.04 7.97
CA VAL A 89 -7.11 -0.26 6.60
C VAL A 89 -6.20 -1.23 5.86
N GLY A 90 -4.89 -1.15 6.08
CA GLY A 90 -3.96 -2.12 5.52
C GLY A 90 -4.23 -3.54 6.00
N GLU A 91 -4.53 -3.71 7.29
CA GLU A 91 -4.87 -5.01 7.89
C GLU A 91 -6.16 -5.58 7.29
N GLU A 92 -7.19 -4.74 7.15
CA GLU A 92 -8.46 -5.12 6.52
C GLU A 92 -8.26 -5.58 5.06
N ILE A 93 -7.46 -4.86 4.27
CA ILE A 93 -7.17 -5.24 2.88
C ILE A 93 -6.42 -6.58 2.86
N ALA A 94 -5.38 -6.73 3.68
CA ALA A 94 -4.54 -7.93 3.70
C ALA A 94 -5.31 -9.17 4.16
N SER A 95 -6.11 -9.06 5.21
CA SER A 95 -6.91 -10.15 5.75
C SER A 95 -8.05 -10.54 4.81
N THR A 96 -8.81 -9.56 4.31
CA THR A 96 -9.99 -9.82 3.46
C THR A 96 -9.62 -10.48 2.14
N PHE A 97 -8.51 -10.07 1.51
CA PHE A 97 -8.13 -10.53 0.17
C PHE A 97 -6.97 -11.53 0.18
N THR A 98 -6.78 -12.27 1.27
CA THR A 98 -5.72 -13.30 1.36
C THR A 98 -5.85 -14.35 0.23
N GLY A 99 -7.07 -14.75 -0.12
CA GLY A 99 -7.35 -15.69 -1.23
C GLY A 99 -7.32 -15.07 -2.64
N ALA A 100 -7.11 -13.76 -2.76
CA ALA A 100 -7.11 -13.01 -4.01
C ALA A 100 -5.78 -12.26 -4.27
N ARG A 101 -4.68 -12.70 -3.64
CA ARG A 101 -3.36 -12.04 -3.75
C ARG A 101 -2.91 -11.82 -5.20
N GLY A 102 -3.16 -12.79 -6.08
CA GLY A 102 -2.81 -12.66 -7.50
C GLY A 102 -3.57 -11.53 -8.21
N GLU A 103 -4.84 -11.32 -7.87
CA GLU A 103 -5.66 -10.24 -8.44
C GLU A 103 -5.16 -8.85 -8.01
N LEU A 104 -4.63 -8.73 -6.78
CA LEU A 104 -4.04 -7.50 -6.25
C LEU A 104 -2.72 -7.10 -6.94
N GLY A 105 -2.22 -7.89 -7.89
CA GLY A 105 -1.17 -7.47 -8.82
C GLY A 105 -1.67 -6.55 -9.94
N SER A 106 -2.98 -6.50 -10.19
CA SER A 106 -3.58 -5.71 -11.28
C SER A 106 -3.82 -4.25 -10.88
N SER A 107 -3.35 -3.30 -11.71
CA SER A 107 -3.65 -1.88 -11.52
C SER A 107 -5.15 -1.59 -11.54
N GLN A 108 -5.92 -2.28 -12.38
CA GLN A 108 -7.35 -2.07 -12.52
C GLN A 108 -8.15 -2.48 -11.28
N VAL A 109 -7.67 -3.47 -10.52
CA VAL A 109 -8.25 -3.83 -9.22
C VAL A 109 -8.03 -2.72 -8.21
N TRP A 110 -6.83 -2.15 -8.19
CA TRP A 110 -6.53 -1.00 -7.33
C TRP A 110 -7.34 0.24 -7.71
N ASP A 111 -7.51 0.53 -9.01
CA ASP A 111 -8.39 1.60 -9.47
C ASP A 111 -9.84 1.35 -9.05
N PHE A 112 -10.36 0.12 -9.16
CA PHE A 112 -11.71 -0.21 -8.67
C PHE A 112 -11.85 0.04 -7.16
N LEU A 113 -10.93 -0.52 -6.36
CA LEU A 113 -10.96 -0.36 -4.90
C LEU A 113 -10.90 1.11 -4.48
N THR A 114 -10.09 1.91 -5.17
CA THR A 114 -9.86 3.31 -4.83
C THR A 114 -10.94 4.24 -5.36
N LEU A 115 -11.43 4.04 -6.58
CA LEU A 115 -12.30 5.00 -7.26
C LEU A 115 -13.78 4.64 -7.18
N ILE A 116 -14.11 3.36 -6.99
CA ILE A 116 -15.48 2.87 -6.88
C ILE A 116 -15.80 2.51 -5.45
N LEU A 117 -14.99 1.65 -4.82
CA LEU A 117 -15.36 1.04 -3.55
C LEU A 117 -15.05 1.89 -2.33
N LEU A 118 -13.87 2.51 -2.25
CA LEU A 118 -13.39 3.31 -1.11
C LEU A 118 -12.96 4.76 -1.47
N PRO A 119 -13.67 5.49 -2.35
CA PRO A 119 -13.21 6.80 -2.84
C PRO A 119 -13.14 7.87 -1.75
N ASP A 120 -14.08 7.89 -0.83
CA ASP A 120 -14.11 8.76 0.34
C ASP A 120 -12.93 8.51 1.30
N LEU A 121 -12.57 7.25 1.53
CA LEU A 121 -11.42 6.90 2.37
C LEU A 121 -10.10 7.28 1.70
N ALA A 122 -10.00 7.05 0.38
CA ALA A 122 -8.83 7.43 -0.40
C ALA A 122 -8.62 8.94 -0.34
N VAL A 123 -9.68 9.72 -0.61
CA VAL A 123 -9.65 11.18 -0.50
C VAL A 123 -9.28 11.61 0.92
N ALA A 124 -9.94 11.08 1.95
CA ALA A 124 -9.66 11.45 3.34
C ALA A 124 -8.19 11.24 3.70
N ARG A 125 -7.56 10.15 3.23
CA ARG A 125 -6.15 9.85 3.52
C ARG A 125 -5.16 10.73 2.77
N VAL A 126 -5.47 11.12 1.53
CA VAL A 126 -4.54 11.93 0.70
C VAL A 126 -4.68 13.44 0.92
N THR A 127 -5.83 13.90 1.44
CA THR A 127 -6.11 15.33 1.69
C THR A 127 -5.93 15.75 3.15
N ARG A 128 -6.21 14.90 4.15
CA ARG A 128 -6.05 15.28 5.56
C ARG A 128 -4.58 15.54 5.92
N GLY A 129 -4.34 16.68 6.55
CA GLY A 129 -3.01 17.15 6.98
C GLY A 129 -2.30 18.09 6.00
N ARG A 130 -2.95 18.53 4.92
CA ARG A 130 -2.44 19.58 4.01
C ARG A 130 -3.43 20.74 3.96
N ASP A 131 -3.19 21.77 4.76
CA ASP A 131 -4.00 23.00 4.77
C ASP A 131 -3.70 23.93 3.60
N THR A 132 -2.60 23.71 2.87
CA THR A 132 -2.16 24.61 1.80
C THR A 132 -1.60 23.79 0.64
N ASP A 133 -2.16 24.00 -0.55
CA ASP A 133 -1.82 23.37 -1.83
C ASP A 133 -1.85 21.83 -1.89
N ILE A 134 -3.01 21.31 -2.27
CA ILE A 134 -3.11 19.98 -2.87
C ILE A 134 -2.29 20.01 -4.15
N ASN A 135 -1.03 19.55 -4.10
CA ASN A 135 -0.28 19.21 -5.31
C ASN A 135 -1.06 18.13 -6.06
N GLN A 136 -1.85 18.53 -7.05
CA GLN A 136 -2.77 17.67 -7.78
C GLN A 136 -2.03 16.49 -8.43
N GLY A 137 -0.80 16.69 -8.88
CA GLY A 137 0.05 15.62 -9.42
C GLY A 137 0.41 14.54 -8.39
N SER A 138 0.72 14.95 -7.15
CA SER A 138 1.00 14.01 -6.05
C SER A 138 -0.24 13.23 -5.62
N THR A 139 -1.38 13.92 -5.49
CA THR A 139 -2.67 13.29 -5.15
C THR A 139 -3.12 12.33 -6.24
N ARG A 140 -3.04 12.74 -7.51
CA ARG A 140 -3.37 11.90 -8.66
C ARG A 140 -2.59 10.59 -8.64
N ARG A 141 -1.26 10.64 -8.46
CA ARG A 141 -0.43 9.41 -8.36
C ARG A 141 -0.87 8.48 -7.23
N ARG A 142 -1.28 9.03 -6.08
CA ARG A 142 -1.78 8.23 -4.96
C ARG A 142 -3.15 7.58 -5.24
N LEU A 143 -3.90 8.08 -6.21
CA LEU A 143 -5.21 7.55 -6.63
C LEU A 143 -5.16 6.73 -7.93
N THR A 144 -3.98 6.53 -8.53
CA THR A 144 -3.81 5.77 -9.77
C THR A 144 -3.33 4.36 -9.48
N GLY A 145 -4.11 3.36 -9.86
CA GLY A 145 -3.73 1.96 -9.80
C GLY A 145 -2.42 1.71 -10.55
N GLY A 146 -1.52 0.91 -9.96
CA GLY A 146 -0.20 0.61 -10.53
C GLY A 146 0.87 1.68 -10.28
N ASP A 147 0.54 2.86 -9.75
CA ASP A 147 1.56 3.79 -9.28
C ASP A 147 2.20 3.26 -7.98
N ARG A 148 3.53 3.39 -7.85
CA ARG A 148 4.29 2.98 -6.66
C ARG A 148 3.88 3.72 -5.38
N ARG A 149 3.13 4.81 -5.49
CA ARG A 149 2.60 5.63 -4.38
C ARG A 149 1.12 5.42 -4.12
N HIS A 150 0.48 4.48 -4.82
CA HIS A 150 -0.94 4.23 -4.69
C HIS A 150 -1.34 3.99 -3.22
N VAL A 151 -2.39 4.69 -2.79
CA VAL A 151 -2.74 4.86 -1.37
C VAL A 151 -3.00 3.54 -0.68
N PHE A 152 -3.77 2.63 -1.29
CA PHE A 152 -4.14 1.36 -0.67
C PHE A 152 -3.17 0.23 -0.97
N SER A 153 -2.54 0.22 -2.16
CA SER A 153 -1.61 -0.87 -2.50
C SER A 153 -0.38 -0.83 -1.58
N LYS A 154 0.07 0.37 -1.21
CA LYS A 154 1.15 0.54 -0.24
C LYS A 154 0.79 0.02 1.13
N LEU A 155 -0.44 0.22 1.59
CA LEU A 155 -0.88 -0.35 2.87
C LEU A 155 -0.86 -1.87 2.79
N TRP A 156 -1.49 -2.46 1.78
CA TRP A 156 -1.47 -3.90 1.58
C TRP A 156 -0.06 -4.50 1.51
N LEU A 157 0.85 -3.86 0.75
CA LEU A 157 2.24 -4.30 0.65
C LEU A 157 2.97 -4.26 2.00
N ARG A 158 2.66 -3.30 2.89
CA ARG A 158 3.25 -3.30 4.25
C ARG A 158 2.94 -4.60 4.98
N TRP A 159 1.69 -5.05 4.94
CA TRP A 159 1.25 -6.26 5.61
C TRP A 159 1.78 -7.54 4.97
N VAL A 160 1.84 -7.58 3.64
CA VAL A 160 2.31 -8.76 2.91
C VAL A 160 3.82 -8.92 3.00
N VAL A 161 4.59 -7.83 2.96
CA VAL A 161 6.06 -7.87 2.96
C VAL A 161 6.61 -8.02 4.38
N PHE A 162 6.12 -7.24 5.34
CA PHE A 162 6.74 -7.14 6.67
C PHE A 162 6.13 -8.06 7.73
N GLU A 163 5.05 -8.77 7.42
CA GLU A 163 4.29 -9.61 8.36
C GLU A 163 3.63 -8.82 9.50
N ARG A 164 2.69 -9.48 10.18
CA ARG A 164 1.83 -8.84 11.17
C ARG A 164 2.64 -8.30 12.35
N GLU A 165 3.59 -9.08 12.85
CA GLU A 165 4.36 -8.80 14.05
C GLU A 165 5.18 -7.52 13.90
N LEU A 166 5.88 -7.37 12.77
CA LEU A 166 6.72 -6.20 12.52
C LEU A 166 5.87 -4.95 12.29
N VAL A 167 4.77 -5.05 11.55
CA VAL A 167 3.85 -3.93 11.32
C VAL A 167 3.19 -3.47 12.63
N MET A 168 2.75 -4.44 13.45
CA MET A 168 2.10 -4.17 14.74
C MET A 168 3.06 -3.69 15.83
N SER A 169 4.38 -3.89 15.66
CA SER A 169 5.37 -3.29 16.57
C SER A 169 5.34 -1.76 16.56
N ARG A 170 4.84 -1.15 15.47
CA ARG A 170 4.79 0.31 15.25
C ARG A 170 6.16 1.00 15.33
N GLN A 171 7.24 0.24 15.24
CA GLN A 171 8.61 0.76 15.28
C GLN A 171 9.06 1.35 13.93
N LEU A 172 8.34 1.04 12.84
CA LEU A 172 8.57 1.61 11.51
C LEU A 172 7.60 2.77 11.23
N THR A 173 8.15 3.86 10.69
CA THR A 173 7.40 5.06 10.27
C THR A 173 6.93 4.97 8.81
N GLU A 174 6.04 5.87 8.38
CA GLU A 174 5.63 5.98 6.96
C GLU A 174 6.86 6.16 6.04
N ASP A 175 7.83 6.98 6.43
CA ASP A 175 9.05 7.23 5.67
C ASP A 175 9.91 5.97 5.53
N ASP A 176 10.00 5.13 6.57
CA ASP A 176 10.76 3.85 6.52
C ASP A 176 10.12 2.91 5.48
N TYR A 177 8.80 2.74 5.54
CA TYR A 177 8.07 1.95 4.56
C TYR A 177 8.18 2.53 3.15
N VAL A 178 8.20 3.84 2.98
CA VAL A 178 8.41 4.47 1.68
C VAL A 178 9.80 4.16 1.14
N ALA A 179 10.85 4.28 1.96
CA ALA A 179 12.22 4.01 1.57
C ALA A 179 12.42 2.56 1.09
N MET A 180 11.74 1.61 1.72
CA MET A 180 11.80 0.18 1.37
C MET A 180 10.82 -0.18 0.24
N LEU A 181 9.53 0.12 0.34
CA LEU A 181 8.52 -0.37 -0.61
C LEU A 181 8.44 0.40 -1.94
N GLU A 182 9.19 1.49 -2.15
CA GLU A 182 9.28 2.13 -3.48
C GLU A 182 10.40 1.52 -4.35
N ARG A 183 11.16 0.54 -3.82
CA ARG A 183 12.27 -0.13 -4.51
C ARG A 183 11.81 -1.50 -4.99
N ARG A 184 12.16 -1.87 -6.22
CA ARG A 184 11.84 -3.19 -6.78
C ARG A 184 12.45 -4.34 -5.98
N LEU A 185 13.72 -4.18 -5.59
CA LEU A 185 14.49 -5.18 -4.84
C LEU A 185 13.74 -5.73 -3.62
N THR A 186 13.25 -4.83 -2.75
CA THR A 186 12.55 -5.20 -1.50
C THR A 186 11.09 -5.58 -1.68
N LEU A 187 10.51 -5.34 -2.86
CA LEU A 187 9.19 -5.88 -3.21
C LEU A 187 9.30 -7.34 -3.67
N GLU A 188 10.38 -7.67 -4.38
CA GLU A 188 10.64 -9.02 -4.90
C GLU A 188 11.31 -9.92 -3.84
N GLN A 189 11.99 -9.33 -2.86
CA GLN A 189 12.72 -10.05 -1.79
C GLN A 189 12.22 -9.62 -0.39
N PRO A 190 11.05 -10.13 0.07
CA PRO A 190 10.50 -9.82 1.37
C PRO A 190 11.44 -10.04 2.55
N GLN A 191 12.30 -11.07 2.51
CA GLN A 191 13.21 -11.33 3.64
C GLN A 191 14.28 -10.25 3.74
N LEU A 192 14.84 -9.80 2.61
CA LEU A 192 15.76 -8.66 2.58
C LEU A 192 15.09 -7.38 3.10
N ALA A 193 13.83 -7.15 2.75
CA ALA A 193 13.07 -6.02 3.28
C ALA A 193 12.95 -6.08 4.81
N ARG A 194 12.67 -7.26 5.38
CA ARG A 194 12.57 -7.45 6.83
C ARG A 194 13.92 -7.28 7.54
N LEU A 195 15.00 -7.79 6.96
CA LEU A 195 16.36 -7.56 7.49
C LEU A 195 16.70 -6.07 7.51
N ALA A 196 16.43 -5.36 6.41
CA ALA A 196 16.62 -3.91 6.35
C ALA A 196 15.76 -3.17 7.39
N ALA A 197 14.50 -3.57 7.57
CA ALA A 197 13.62 -3.01 8.58
C ALA A 197 14.13 -3.24 10.01
N GLN A 198 14.55 -4.46 10.33
CA GLN A 198 15.15 -4.79 11.63
C GLN A 198 16.40 -3.94 11.88
N GLN A 199 17.26 -3.78 10.88
CA GLN A 199 18.45 -2.95 11.00
C GLN A 199 18.10 -1.47 11.23
N ILE A 200 17.12 -0.92 10.52
CA ILE A 200 16.64 0.45 10.72
C ILE A 200 16.11 0.64 12.15
N ILE A 201 15.37 -0.33 12.67
CA ILE A 201 14.87 -0.32 14.05
C ILE A 201 16.03 -0.35 15.05
N GLN A 202 16.99 -1.26 14.86
CA GLN A 202 18.11 -1.48 15.77
C GLN A 202 19.15 -0.35 15.73
N SER A 203 19.22 0.43 14.65
CA SER A 203 20.15 1.55 14.52
C SER A 203 20.02 2.63 15.60
N GLY A 204 18.87 2.71 16.28
CA GLY A 204 18.60 3.71 17.31
C GLY A 204 18.42 5.14 16.80
N TYR A 205 18.56 5.38 15.48
CA TYR A 205 18.34 6.70 14.89
C TYR A 205 16.87 7.12 14.95
N SER A 206 16.64 8.44 15.02
CA SER A 206 15.30 9.02 15.10
C SER A 206 15.11 10.15 14.08
N ARG A 207 13.85 10.42 13.69
CA ARG A 207 13.47 11.55 12.81
C ARG A 207 14.32 11.65 11.52
N GLY A 208 14.91 12.81 11.25
CA GLY A 208 15.67 13.08 10.02
C GLY A 208 16.87 12.18 9.83
N THR A 209 17.62 11.87 10.90
CA THR A 209 18.79 10.99 10.82
C THR A 209 18.39 9.57 10.47
N ARG A 210 17.28 9.08 11.03
CA ARG A 210 16.71 7.77 10.64
C ARG A 210 16.33 7.73 9.17
N ARG A 211 15.68 8.79 8.68
CA ARG A 211 15.26 8.89 7.28
C ARG A 211 16.46 8.85 6.34
N ASP A 212 17.52 9.58 6.66
CA ASP A 212 18.72 9.62 5.84
C ASP A 212 19.48 8.30 5.91
N TYR A 213 19.59 7.69 7.09
CA TYR A 213 20.12 6.34 7.29
C TYR A 213 19.37 5.31 6.43
N ALA A 214 18.04 5.23 6.54
CA ALA A 214 17.23 4.30 5.76
C ALA A 214 17.42 4.50 4.25
N ARG A 215 17.50 5.75 3.78
CA ARG A 215 17.76 6.04 2.37
C ARG A 215 19.16 5.60 1.91
N GLN A 216 20.18 5.77 2.74
CA GLN A 216 21.55 5.35 2.47
C GLN A 216 21.66 3.83 2.45
N LEU A 217 21.16 3.16 3.49
CA LEU A 217 21.09 1.70 3.59
C LEU A 217 20.44 1.10 2.35
N MET A 218 19.24 1.59 2.01
CA MET A 218 18.54 1.08 0.84
C MET A 218 19.32 1.35 -0.45
N ARG A 219 19.97 2.52 -0.60
CA ARG A 219 20.77 2.84 -1.80
C ARG A 219 21.94 1.87 -1.95
N GLY A 220 22.65 1.59 -0.86
CA GLY A 220 23.70 0.59 -0.82
C GLY A 220 23.19 -0.80 -1.21
N LEU A 221 22.04 -1.22 -0.67
CA LEU A 221 21.45 -2.53 -1.00
C LEU A 221 21.15 -2.67 -2.49
N VAL A 222 20.60 -1.63 -3.12
CA VAL A 222 20.37 -1.62 -4.58
C VAL A 222 21.69 -1.75 -5.34
N GLN A 223 22.75 -1.04 -4.92
CA GLN A 223 24.05 -1.12 -5.57
C GLN A 223 24.68 -2.52 -5.44
N ILE A 224 24.67 -3.11 -4.23
CA ILE A 224 25.17 -4.47 -4.00
C ILE A 224 24.36 -5.48 -4.81
N SER A 225 23.04 -5.35 -4.87
CA SER A 225 22.17 -6.26 -5.61
C SER A 225 22.44 -6.30 -7.12
N GLY A 226 23.12 -5.28 -7.67
CA GLY A 226 23.55 -5.27 -9.07
C GLY A 226 24.76 -6.18 -9.35
N ILE A 227 25.45 -6.63 -8.31
CA ILE A 227 26.69 -7.44 -8.38
C ILE A 227 26.49 -8.81 -7.73
N VAL A 228 25.77 -8.83 -6.60
CA VAL A 228 25.53 -10.01 -5.78
C VAL A 228 24.03 -10.30 -5.77
N HIS A 229 23.66 -11.57 -5.97
CA HIS A 229 22.27 -11.99 -5.78
C HIS A 229 21.91 -11.93 -4.30
N LEU A 230 20.98 -11.04 -3.95
CA LEU A 230 20.43 -10.92 -2.59
C LEU A 230 19.01 -11.49 -2.62
N GLY A 231 18.91 -12.81 -2.69
CA GLY A 231 17.62 -13.51 -2.74
C GLY A 231 17.14 -13.99 -1.38
N ASP A 232 15.84 -14.22 -1.27
CA ASP A 232 15.19 -14.89 -0.14
C ASP A 232 15.68 -16.35 0.05
N ASP A 233 16.41 -16.91 -0.92
CA ASP A 233 17.07 -18.21 -0.87
C ASP A 233 18.46 -18.18 -0.21
N ASP A 234 19.07 -16.99 -0.03
CA ASP A 234 20.37 -16.81 0.63
C ASP A 234 20.33 -15.67 1.66
N VAL A 235 19.72 -15.98 2.80
CA VAL A 235 19.51 -15.06 3.92
C VAL A 235 20.82 -14.60 4.55
N ASP A 236 21.83 -15.46 4.55
CA ASP A 236 23.12 -15.16 5.18
C ASP A 236 23.88 -14.11 4.38
N THR A 237 23.88 -14.23 3.04
CA THR A 237 24.44 -13.19 2.16
C THR A 237 23.65 -11.88 2.29
N ALA A 238 22.32 -11.93 2.33
CA ALA A 238 21.48 -10.76 2.54
C ALA A 238 21.78 -10.06 3.87
N ARG A 239 21.93 -10.83 4.97
CA ARG A 239 22.29 -10.33 6.29
C ARG A 239 23.68 -9.70 6.29
N ALA A 240 24.68 -10.39 5.75
CA ALA A 240 26.04 -9.88 5.65
C ALA A 240 26.11 -8.56 4.86
N ALA A 241 25.33 -8.43 3.78
CA ALA A 241 25.23 -7.19 3.01
C ALA A 241 24.63 -6.04 3.84
N VAL A 242 23.56 -6.29 4.59
CA VAL A 242 22.93 -5.29 5.48
C VAL A 242 23.90 -4.84 6.58
N GLU A 243 24.59 -5.79 7.22
CA GLU A 243 25.57 -5.52 8.28
C GLU A 243 26.81 -4.77 7.75
N HIS A 244 27.30 -5.13 6.57
CA HIS A 244 28.38 -4.42 5.91
C HIS A 244 28.00 -2.97 5.63
N LEU A 245 26.83 -2.74 5.04
CA LEU A 245 26.35 -1.38 4.75
C LEU A 245 26.13 -0.56 6.01
N HIS A 246 25.60 -1.18 7.08
CA HIS A 246 25.42 -0.49 8.35
C HIS A 246 26.75 0.06 8.87
N ARG A 247 27.80 -0.78 8.93
CA ARG A 247 29.15 -0.36 9.35
C ARG A 247 29.70 0.78 8.49
N THR A 248 29.61 0.63 7.17
CA THR A 248 30.08 1.67 6.24
C THR A 248 29.38 3.01 6.45
N ILE A 249 28.08 3.01 6.75
CA ILE A 249 27.30 4.24 6.99
C ILE A 249 27.62 4.85 8.36
N THR A 250 27.87 4.03 9.39
CA THR A 250 28.19 4.53 10.75
C THR A 250 29.61 5.06 10.88
N ASP A 251 30.54 4.54 10.07
CA ASP A 251 31.96 4.88 10.11
C ASP A 251 32.32 6.09 9.22
N SER A 252 31.36 6.61 8.44
CA SER A 252 31.50 7.78 7.55
C SER A 252 31.07 9.08 8.22
#